data_AF-A0A6H1FTR9-F1
#
_entry.id   AF-A0A6H1FTR9-F1
#
_cell.length_a   1.000
_cell.length_b   1.000
_cell.length_c   1.000
_cell.angle_alpha   90.00
_cell.angle_beta   90.00
_cell.angle_gamma   90.00
#
_symmetry.space_group_name_H-M   'P 1'
#
loop_
_entity.id
_entity.type
_entity.pdbx_description
1 polymer ?
#
loop_
_entity_poly.entity_id
_entity_poly.type
_entity_poly.pdbx_seq_one_letter_code
_entity_poly.pdbx_strand_id
1 'polypeptide(L)'
;MDIIGIFRSAPVHKVLSETESKISASAKNMMLALKSVKNDANAKGIKVERMYEKTESSARKLIKNTARGDIKAALKDVKVYEKRSGKLFENIGNPFYKANISVAERERLFITTSLYKLHYKN
;
A
#
# COMPACT_ATOMS: atom_id res chain seq x y z
N MET A 1 46.49 15.88 -10.88
CA MET A 1 45.10 16.07 -11.34
C MET A 1 44.32 14.82 -10.95
N ASP A 2 43.52 14.92 -9.89
CA ASP A 2 42.78 13.79 -9.32
C ASP A 2 41.58 13.42 -10.21
N ILE A 3 41.58 12.18 -10.71
CA ILE A 3 40.52 11.59 -11.54
C ILE A 3 39.43 10.91 -10.67
N ILE A 4 39.43 11.15 -9.36
CA ILE A 4 38.51 10.52 -8.40
C ILE A 4 37.39 11.51 -8.05
N GLY A 5 36.64 12.00 -9.04
CA GLY A 5 35.70 13.09 -8.84
C GLY A 5 34.23 12.83 -9.17
N ILE A 6 33.91 11.90 -10.08
CA ILE A 6 32.66 12.03 -10.86
C ILE A 6 31.53 11.07 -10.43
N PHE A 7 31.76 10.15 -9.49
CA PHE A 7 30.76 9.12 -9.13
C PHE A 7 30.15 9.25 -7.72
N ARG A 8 29.90 10.45 -7.19
CA ARG A 8 29.50 10.59 -5.77
C ARG A 8 28.06 11.02 -5.43
N SER A 9 27.11 11.11 -6.37
CA SER A 9 25.72 11.45 -5.95
C SER A 9 24.55 10.91 -6.80
N ALA A 10 24.79 10.39 -8.01
CA ALA A 10 23.70 9.97 -8.90
C ALA A 10 22.96 8.64 -8.59
N PRO A 11 23.54 7.61 -7.93
CA PRO A 11 22.85 6.31 -7.80
C PRO A 11 21.73 6.31 -6.76
N VAL A 12 21.97 6.92 -5.59
CA VAL A 12 21.06 6.79 -4.43
C VAL A 12 19.76 7.56 -4.67
N HIS A 13 19.86 8.78 -5.19
CA HIS A 13 18.69 9.63 -5.41
C HIS A 13 17.78 9.08 -6.53
N LYS A 14 18.38 8.54 -7.60
CA LYS A 14 17.64 7.90 -8.69
C LYS A 14 16.88 6.65 -8.20
N VAL A 15 17.53 5.81 -7.39
CA VAL A 15 16.92 4.60 -6.79
C VAL A 15 15.80 4.94 -5.81
N LEU A 16 15.95 6.02 -5.03
CA LEU A 16 14.89 6.52 -4.15
C LEU A 16 13.67 6.96 -4.98
N SER A 17 13.87 7.78 -6.00
CA SER A 17 12.78 8.26 -6.88
C SER A 17 12.04 7.12 -7.59
N GLU A 18 12.75 6.08 -8.02
CA GLU A 18 12.15 4.93 -8.68
C GLU A 18 11.35 4.07 -7.68
N THR A 19 11.88 3.90 -6.47
CA THR A 19 11.20 3.16 -5.39
C THR A 19 9.91 3.87 -4.98
N GLU A 20 9.97 5.19 -4.81
CA GLU A 20 8.80 6.03 -4.49
C GLU A 20 7.73 5.98 -5.59
N SER A 21 8.13 6.05 -6.86
CA SER A 21 7.21 5.91 -8.00
C SER A 21 6.52 4.54 -8.01
N LYS A 22 7.26 3.46 -7.74
CA LYS A 22 6.69 2.10 -7.66
C LYS A 22 5.75 1.94 -6.46
N ILE A 23 6.09 2.50 -5.30
CA ILE A 23 5.19 2.52 -4.12
C ILE A 23 3.88 3.23 -4.47
N SER A 24 3.95 4.39 -5.14
CA SER A 24 2.77 5.16 -5.55
C SER A 24 1.87 4.38 -6.51
N ALA A 25 2.45 3.74 -7.53
CA ALA A 25 1.72 2.88 -8.46
C ALA A 25 1.05 1.70 -7.73
N SER A 26 1.80 1.02 -6.86
CA SER A 26 1.31 -0.10 -6.07
C SER A 26 0.14 0.31 -5.15
N ALA A 27 0.24 1.48 -4.49
CA ALA A 27 -0.81 1.98 -3.61
C ALA A 27 -2.11 2.32 -4.37
N LYS A 28 -2.00 2.78 -5.63
CA LYS A 28 -3.16 2.96 -6.53
C LYS A 28 -3.79 1.63 -6.90
N ASN A 29 -3.00 0.63 -7.29
CA ASN A 29 -3.51 -0.71 -7.62
C ASN A 29 -4.21 -1.38 -6.44
N MET A 30 -3.61 -1.29 -5.25
CA MET A 30 -4.19 -1.75 -3.99
C MET A 30 -5.56 -1.11 -3.72
N MET A 31 -5.68 0.22 -3.91
CA MET A 31 -6.95 0.93 -3.73
C MET A 31 -8.01 0.54 -4.77
N LEU A 32 -7.62 0.36 -6.03
CA LEU A 32 -8.53 -0.11 -7.08
C LEU A 32 -9.06 -1.51 -6.76
N ALA A 33 -8.17 -2.41 -6.36
CA ALA A 33 -8.53 -3.75 -5.93
C ALA A 33 -9.48 -3.75 -4.72
N LEU A 34 -9.20 -2.91 -3.71
CA LEU A 34 -10.12 -2.73 -2.57
C LEU A 34 -11.50 -2.24 -3.02
N LYS A 35 -11.57 -1.22 -3.90
CA LYS A 35 -12.85 -0.67 -4.37
C LYS A 35 -13.72 -1.69 -5.08
N SER A 36 -13.12 -2.73 -5.69
CA SER A 36 -13.87 -3.78 -6.37
C SER A 36 -14.84 -4.51 -5.43
N VAL A 37 -14.52 -4.60 -4.13
CA VAL A 37 -15.34 -5.34 -3.15
C VAL A 37 -16.41 -4.46 -2.48
N LYS A 38 -16.49 -3.17 -2.81
CA LYS A 38 -17.41 -2.22 -2.16
C LYS A 38 -18.87 -2.65 -2.26
N ASN A 39 -19.31 -3.03 -3.46
CA ASN A 39 -20.70 -3.37 -3.69
C ASN A 39 -21.12 -4.63 -2.92
N ASP A 40 -20.24 -5.62 -2.84
CA ASP A 40 -20.48 -6.85 -2.05
C ASP A 40 -20.47 -6.55 -0.55
N ALA A 41 -19.53 -5.71 -0.07
CA ALA A 41 -19.52 -5.25 1.31
C ALA A 41 -20.84 -4.55 1.70
N ASN A 42 -21.38 -3.71 0.82
CA ASN A 42 -22.66 -3.03 1.02
C ASN A 42 -23.83 -4.03 1.04
N ALA A 43 -23.81 -5.03 0.15
CA ALA A 43 -24.86 -6.06 0.07
C ALA A 43 -24.89 -6.99 1.30
N LYS A 44 -23.75 -7.19 1.98
CA LYS A 44 -23.64 -7.98 3.22
C LYS A 44 -24.19 -7.26 4.46
N GLY A 45 -24.55 -5.98 4.33
CA GLY A 45 -25.16 -5.17 5.38
C GLY A 45 -24.19 -4.28 6.17
N ILE A 46 -24.77 -3.44 7.04
CA ILE A 46 -24.10 -2.28 7.65
C ILE A 46 -22.80 -2.61 8.41
N LYS A 47 -22.68 -3.82 8.95
CA LYS A 47 -21.46 -4.26 9.66
C LYS A 47 -20.29 -4.38 8.70
N VAL A 48 -20.49 -5.02 7.55
CA VAL A 48 -19.43 -5.26 6.55
C VAL A 48 -19.15 -3.99 5.75
N GLU A 49 -20.16 -3.19 5.45
CA GLU A 49 -20.01 -1.84 4.91
C GLU A 49 -19.08 -0.97 5.78
N ARG A 50 -19.33 -0.90 7.10
CA ARG A 50 -18.45 -0.16 8.03
C ARG A 50 -17.03 -0.73 8.08
N MET A 51 -16.86 -2.04 7.86
CA MET A 51 -15.52 -2.64 7.75
C MET A 51 -14.83 -2.17 6.47
N TYR A 52 -15.56 -2.10 5.35
CA TYR A 52 -15.06 -1.54 4.10
C TYR A 52 -14.63 -0.08 4.27
N GLU A 53 -15.48 0.79 4.84
CA GLU A 53 -15.17 2.22 5.03
C GLU A 53 -13.91 2.43 5.89
N LYS A 54 -13.78 1.66 6.99
CA LYS A 54 -12.59 1.70 7.85
C LYS A 54 -11.34 1.22 7.11
N THR A 55 -11.47 0.21 6.25
CA THR A 55 -10.38 -0.31 5.44
C THR A 55 -9.94 0.71 4.39
N GLU A 56 -10.90 1.32 3.69
CA GLU A 56 -10.66 2.38 2.71
C GLU A 56 -10.00 3.60 3.35
N SER A 57 -10.46 4.01 4.54
CA SER A 57 -9.85 5.10 5.31
C SER A 57 -8.38 4.83 5.62
N SER A 58 -8.03 3.61 6.05
CA SER A 58 -6.62 3.23 6.28
C SER A 58 -5.80 3.20 4.99
N ALA A 59 -6.36 2.70 3.88
CA ALA A 59 -5.68 2.71 2.59
C ALA A 59 -5.39 4.15 2.11
N ARG A 60 -6.34 5.08 2.30
CA ARG A 60 -6.14 6.50 1.97
C ARG A 60 -5.05 7.15 2.82
N LYS A 61 -4.99 6.86 4.12
CA LYS A 61 -3.92 7.35 5.01
C LYS A 61 -2.54 6.81 4.58
N LEU A 62 -2.47 5.51 4.29
CA LEU A 62 -1.26 4.90 3.74
C LEU A 62 -0.80 5.61 2.46
N ILE A 63 -1.67 5.76 1.46
CA ILE A 63 -1.35 6.47 0.20
C ILE A 63 -0.83 7.88 0.49
N LYS A 64 -1.54 8.64 1.35
CA LYS A 64 -1.16 10.01 1.70
C LYS A 64 0.23 10.08 2.35
N ASN A 65 0.53 9.19 3.28
CA ASN A 65 1.81 9.18 3.98
C ASN A 65 2.96 8.68 3.10
N THR A 66 2.70 7.71 2.21
CA THR A 66 3.68 7.30 1.18
C THR A 66 4.01 8.45 0.23
N ALA A 67 3.01 9.22 -0.22
CA ALA A 67 3.21 10.36 -1.12
C ALA A 67 3.96 11.53 -0.46
N ARG A 68 3.95 11.61 0.88
CA ARG A 68 4.67 12.62 1.66
C ARG A 68 6.09 12.18 2.06
N GLY A 69 6.49 10.94 1.74
CA GLY A 69 7.75 10.37 2.21
C GLY A 69 7.78 10.07 3.72
N ASP A 70 6.63 10.09 4.42
CA ASP A 70 6.55 9.76 5.84
C ASP A 70 6.56 8.24 6.04
N ILE A 71 7.76 7.66 5.98
CA ILE A 71 7.97 6.20 6.03
C ILE A 71 7.44 5.59 7.33
N LYS A 72 7.67 6.25 8.49
CA LYS A 72 7.23 5.73 9.80
C LYS A 72 5.71 5.71 9.89
N ALA A 73 5.03 6.78 9.47
CA ALA A 73 3.56 6.79 9.47
C ALA A 73 3.00 5.80 8.43
N ALA A 74 3.59 5.69 7.25
CA ALA A 74 3.18 4.73 6.23
C ALA A 74 3.31 3.27 6.72
N LEU A 75 4.40 2.93 7.44
CA LEU A 75 4.57 1.61 8.06
C LEU A 75 3.51 1.31 9.14
N LYS A 76 3.06 2.32 9.88
CA LYS A 76 1.95 2.17 10.83
C LYS A 76 0.63 1.93 10.09
N ASP A 77 0.36 2.71 9.05
CA ASP A 77 -0.88 2.62 8.29
C ASP A 77 -1.00 1.31 7.50
N VAL A 78 0.10 0.77 6.96
CA VAL A 78 0.05 -0.51 6.23
C VAL A 78 -0.29 -1.69 7.14
N LYS A 79 0.17 -1.68 8.40
CA LYS A 79 -0.22 -2.68 9.42
C LYS A 79 -1.69 -2.57 9.79
N VAL A 80 -2.20 -1.35 9.94
CA VAL A 80 -3.62 -1.10 10.21
C VAL A 80 -4.48 -1.56 9.03
N TYR A 81 -4.05 -1.25 7.80
CA TYR A 81 -4.70 -1.70 6.58
C TYR A 81 -4.73 -3.23 6.48
N GLU A 82 -3.60 -3.91 6.69
CA GLU A 82 -3.51 -5.38 6.68
C GLU A 82 -4.54 -6.03 7.61
N LYS A 83 -4.58 -5.59 8.87
CA LYS A 83 -5.53 -6.12 9.86
C LYS A 83 -6.99 -5.90 9.46
N ARG A 84 -7.32 -4.75 8.86
CA ARG A 84 -8.69 -4.40 8.48
C ARG A 84 -9.12 -5.12 7.21
N SER A 85 -8.25 -5.12 6.20
CA SER A 85 -8.48 -5.77 4.91
C SER A 85 -8.62 -7.28 5.06
N GLY A 86 -7.79 -7.95 5.86
CA GLY A 86 -7.94 -9.39 6.12
C GLY A 86 -9.33 -9.73 6.67
N LYS A 87 -9.78 -9.02 7.71
CA LYS A 87 -11.14 -9.21 8.26
C LYS A 87 -12.24 -8.91 7.25
N LEU A 88 -12.08 -7.85 6.45
CA LEU A 88 -13.03 -7.51 5.39
C LEU A 88 -13.14 -8.65 4.38
N PHE A 89 -12.01 -9.12 3.86
CA PHE A 89 -11.96 -10.14 2.81
C PHE A 89 -12.48 -11.50 3.28
N GLU A 90 -12.26 -11.86 4.55
CA GLU A 90 -12.90 -13.01 5.20
C GLU A 90 -14.44 -12.89 5.19
N ASN A 91 -14.98 -11.69 5.44
CA ASN A 91 -16.43 -11.46 5.48
C ASN A 91 -17.08 -11.33 4.10
N ILE A 92 -16.32 -10.87 3.09
CA ILE A 92 -16.74 -10.90 1.68
C ILE A 92 -16.99 -12.37 1.30
N GLY A 93 -15.99 -13.24 1.46
CA GLY A 93 -16.11 -14.68 1.23
C GLY A 93 -16.58 -15.09 -0.17
N ASN A 94 -16.70 -14.14 -1.10
CA ASN A 94 -17.22 -14.33 -2.44
C ASN A 94 -16.04 -14.64 -3.40
N PRO A 95 -16.01 -15.85 -4.02
CA PRO A 95 -14.92 -16.29 -4.89
C PRO A 95 -14.66 -15.37 -6.08
N PHE A 96 -15.68 -14.63 -6.54
CA PHE A 96 -15.56 -13.68 -7.64
C PHE A 96 -14.47 -12.63 -7.39
N TYR A 97 -14.28 -12.22 -6.13
CA TYR A 97 -13.30 -11.21 -5.76
C TYR A 97 -11.91 -11.77 -5.42
N LYS A 98 -11.71 -13.09 -5.49
CA LYS A 98 -10.45 -13.74 -5.07
C LYS A 98 -9.24 -13.14 -5.78
N ALA A 99 -9.33 -12.90 -7.09
CA ALA A 99 -8.24 -12.30 -7.86
C ALA A 99 -7.92 -10.87 -7.39
N ASN A 100 -8.93 -10.02 -7.18
CA ASN A 100 -8.74 -8.65 -6.70
C ASN A 100 -8.20 -8.62 -5.27
N ILE A 101 -8.68 -9.50 -4.40
CA ILE A 101 -8.15 -9.65 -3.03
C ILE A 101 -6.67 -10.00 -3.08
N SER A 102 -6.26 -10.96 -3.91
CA SER A 102 -4.85 -11.31 -4.09
C SER A 102 -4.01 -10.16 -4.67
N VAL A 103 -4.56 -9.32 -5.55
CA VAL A 103 -3.89 -8.09 -6.01
C VAL A 103 -3.70 -7.13 -4.84
N ALA A 104 -4.73 -6.86 -4.05
CA ALA A 104 -4.63 -5.96 -2.90
C ALA A 104 -3.57 -6.41 -1.89
N GLU A 105 -3.49 -7.72 -1.61
CA GLU A 105 -2.50 -8.31 -0.71
C GLU A 105 -1.08 -8.22 -1.26
N ARG A 106 -0.89 -8.52 -2.55
CA ARG A 106 0.40 -8.45 -3.23
C ARG A 106 0.94 -7.03 -3.25
N GLU A 107 0.10 -6.07 -3.63
CA GLU A 107 0.49 -4.65 -3.69
C GLU A 107 0.82 -4.12 -2.28
N ARG A 108 0.01 -4.47 -1.28
CA ARG A 108 0.33 -4.17 0.12
C ARG A 108 1.67 -4.75 0.57
N LEU A 109 1.98 -6.00 0.21
CA LEU A 109 3.26 -6.64 0.56
C LEU A 109 4.43 -5.91 -0.12
N PHE A 110 4.26 -5.52 -1.39
CA PHE A 110 5.24 -4.72 -2.10
C PHE A 110 5.49 -3.37 -1.40
N ILE A 111 4.43 -2.65 -1.05
CA ILE A 111 4.52 -1.36 -0.32
C ILE A 111 5.27 -1.57 1.01
N THR A 112 4.84 -2.56 1.80
CA THR A 112 5.47 -2.88 3.10
C THR A 112 6.96 -3.15 2.96
N THR A 113 7.34 -4.01 2.02
CA THR A 113 8.74 -4.40 1.79
C THR A 113 9.56 -3.20 1.32
N SER A 114 9.00 -2.37 0.45
CA SER A 114 9.67 -1.17 -0.06
C SER A 114 9.85 -0.13 1.04
N LEU A 115 8.83 0.09 1.88
CA LEU A 115 8.92 0.98 3.03
C LEU A 115 9.98 0.52 4.04
N TYR A 116 10.10 -0.79 4.32
CA TYR A 116 11.17 -1.30 5.16
C TYR A 116 12.55 -1.07 4.56
N LYS A 117 12.74 -1.32 3.25
CA LYS A 117 14.00 -1.02 2.56
C LYS A 117 14.38 0.45 2.67
N LEU A 118 13.41 1.36 2.62
CA LEU A 118 13.64 2.80 2.81
C LEU A 118 13.93 3.14 4.27
N HIS A 119 13.24 2.50 5.22
CA HIS A 119 13.40 2.75 6.65
C HIS A 119 14.79 2.38 7.18
N TYR A 120 15.40 1.32 6.67
CA TYR A 120 16.73 0.85 7.08
C TYR A 120 17.89 1.45 6.27
N LYS A 121 17.60 2.23 5.21
CA LYS A 121 18.61 2.93 4.41
C LYS A 121 18.82 4.39 4.85
N ASN A 122 17.89 4.94 5.63
CA ASN A 122 17.90 6.28 6.21
C ASN A 122 18.23 6.21 7.70
#